data_AF-A0AAW7YC59-F1
#
_entry.id   AF-A0AAW7YC59-F1
#
_cell.length_a   1.000
_cell.length_b   1.000
_cell.length_c   1.000
_cell.angle_alpha   90.00
_cell.angle_beta   90.00
_cell.angle_gamma   90.00
#
_symmetry.space_group_name_H-M   'P 1'
#
loop_
_entity.id
_entity.type
_entity.pdbx_description
1 polymer ?
#
loop_
_entity_poly.entity_id
_entity_poly.type
_entity_poly.pdbx_seq_one_letter_code
_entity_poly.pdbx_strand_id
1 'polypeptide(L)'
;MKLSRGFTLLEMVISLVVLGVISLAVGSYFQLGVQGYTDTVNRDRAQTELRFAVEKITREVRHAAPNSVFLDSNTAGEANTCLSFYPVTQSGFYLRLPQGRSVDFILSGSDQESKALVTDINKQLSNYFLAIGFGSSSQYINGNKVTKAAADPAGHIELTTQDDLTVTSPANRAYLYREQVSYCYFQNKIYRFTGDKKPLAKYMPENLIAGGVSNMDISAQAPGLSRNGMIHISLSADVDGEVTSYDHTVQVLNVL
;
A
#
# COMPACT_ATOMS: atom_id res chain seq x y z
N MET A 1 -68.10 -7.17 49.50
CA MET A 1 -67.65 -6.58 48.21
C MET A 1 -66.87 -5.31 48.50
N LYS A 2 -65.56 -5.28 48.21
CA LYS A 2 -64.78 -4.02 48.24
C LYS A 2 -65.13 -3.23 46.99
N LEU A 3 -65.64 -2.00 47.14
CA LEU A 3 -65.83 -1.07 46.03
C LEU A 3 -64.46 -0.66 45.49
N SER A 4 -64.23 -0.87 44.19
CA SER A 4 -63.05 -0.37 43.49
C SER A 4 -63.13 1.15 43.42
N ARG A 5 -62.22 1.84 44.09
CA ARG A 5 -62.09 3.30 43.97
C ARG A 5 -61.47 3.61 42.61
N GLY A 6 -62.16 4.40 41.79
CA GLY A 6 -61.66 4.90 40.51
C GLY A 6 -60.63 6.03 40.69
N PHE A 7 -59.82 6.27 39.67
CA PHE A 7 -58.87 7.39 39.61
C PHE A 7 -59.59 8.73 39.55
N THR A 8 -59.02 9.75 40.22
CA THR A 8 -59.56 11.11 40.13
C THR A 8 -59.03 11.83 38.88
N LEU A 9 -59.79 12.79 38.36
CA LEU A 9 -59.38 13.58 37.19
C LEU A 9 -58.03 14.29 37.43
N LEU A 10 -57.84 14.80 38.65
CA LEU A 10 -56.58 15.44 39.08
C LEU A 10 -55.38 14.47 38.97
N GLU A 11 -55.57 13.23 39.43
CA GLU A 11 -54.53 12.21 39.42
C GLU A 11 -54.14 11.78 38.00
N MET A 12 -55.11 11.74 37.08
CA MET A 12 -54.84 11.50 35.66
C MET A 12 -54.05 12.66 35.02
N VAL A 13 -54.42 13.90 35.30
CA VAL A 13 -53.73 15.09 34.77
C VAL A 13 -52.28 15.16 35.26
N ILE A 14 -52.05 14.96 36.56
CA ILE A 14 -50.70 14.96 37.14
C ILE A 14 -49.85 13.85 36.51
N SER A 15 -50.42 12.66 36.33
CA SER A 15 -49.71 11.52 35.72
C SER A 15 -49.30 11.82 34.27
N LEU A 16 -50.16 12.45 33.47
CA LEU A 16 -49.83 12.83 32.09
C LEU A 16 -48.70 13.87 32.03
N VAL A 17 -48.72 14.87 32.92
CA VAL A 17 -47.66 15.89 33.01
C VAL A 17 -46.33 15.24 33.40
N VAL A 18 -46.32 14.37 34.40
CA VAL A 18 -45.11 13.66 34.86
C VAL A 18 -44.56 12.77 33.75
N LEU A 19 -45.41 11.99 33.06
CA LEU A 19 -45.00 11.18 31.93
C LEU A 19 -44.43 12.03 30.79
N GLY A 20 -45.01 13.20 30.50
CA GLY A 20 -44.48 14.13 29.50
C GLY A 20 -43.07 14.61 29.82
N VAL A 21 -42.83 15.07 31.05
CA VAL A 21 -41.51 15.54 31.49
C VAL A 21 -40.48 14.41 31.46
N ILE A 22 -40.82 13.23 31.97
CA ILE A 22 -39.92 12.07 31.97
C ILE A 22 -39.61 11.63 30.54
N SER A 23 -40.60 11.58 29.65
CA SER A 23 -40.40 11.15 28.26
C SER A 23 -39.45 12.09 27.52
N LEU A 24 -39.56 13.40 27.74
CA LEU A 24 -38.63 14.38 27.16
C LEU A 24 -37.21 14.22 27.70
N ALA A 25 -37.06 14.02 29.01
CA ALA A 25 -35.75 13.80 29.64
C ALA A 25 -35.10 12.51 29.13
N VAL A 26 -35.85 11.41 29.10
CA VAL A 26 -35.36 10.11 28.63
C VAL A 26 -35.03 10.17 27.13
N GLY A 27 -35.88 10.82 26.33
CA GLY A 27 -35.65 11.00 24.89
C GLY A 27 -34.35 11.74 24.56
N SER A 28 -34.04 12.83 25.28
CA SER A 28 -32.80 13.58 25.05
C SER A 28 -31.56 12.79 25.46
N TYR A 29 -31.62 12.03 26.56
CA TYR A 29 -30.54 11.13 26.97
C TYR A 29 -30.29 10.02 25.95
N PHE A 30 -31.35 9.42 25.39
CA PHE A 30 -31.22 8.40 24.34
C PHE A 30 -30.56 8.97 23.08
N GLN A 31 -30.97 10.17 22.64
CA GLN A 31 -30.37 10.82 21.48
C GLN A 31 -28.86 11.03 21.68
N LEU A 32 -28.46 11.56 22.84
CA LEU A 32 -27.04 11.75 23.16
C LEU A 32 -26.28 10.42 23.21
N GLY A 33 -26.89 9.37 23.76
CA GLY A 33 -26.28 8.04 23.80
C GLY A 33 -26.07 7.42 22.41
N VAL A 34 -27.06 7.55 21.52
CA VAL A 34 -26.95 7.08 20.12
C VAL A 34 -25.89 7.88 19.37
N GLN A 35 -25.88 9.21 19.53
CA GLN A 35 -24.88 10.07 18.88
C GLN A 35 -23.46 9.74 19.35
N GLY A 36 -23.23 9.61 20.67
CA GLY A 36 -21.92 9.23 21.19
C GLY A 36 -21.46 7.85 20.69
N TYR A 37 -22.39 6.91 20.52
CA TYR A 37 -22.08 5.60 19.92
C TYR A 37 -21.66 5.74 18.45
N THR A 38 -22.42 6.49 17.63
CA THR A 38 -22.08 6.67 16.21
C THR A 38 -20.76 7.39 16.02
N ASP A 39 -20.48 8.41 16.84
CA ASP A 39 -19.24 9.18 16.76
C ASP A 39 -18.04 8.29 17.12
N THR A 40 -18.18 7.43 18.13
CA THR A 40 -17.17 6.44 18.51
C THR A 40 -16.90 5.45 17.37
N VAL A 41 -17.95 4.92 16.74
CA VAL A 41 -17.83 3.97 15.62
C VAL A 41 -17.18 4.63 14.39
N ASN A 42 -17.56 5.86 14.06
CA ASN A 42 -16.99 6.59 12.94
C ASN A 42 -15.50 6.86 13.14
N ARG A 43 -15.11 7.25 14.36
CA ARG A 43 -13.71 7.46 14.74
C ARG A 43 -12.89 6.18 14.67
N ASP A 44 -13.40 5.09 15.24
CA ASP A 44 -12.73 3.78 15.21
C ASP A 44 -12.52 3.29 13.77
N ARG A 45 -13.55 3.47 12.92
CA ARG A 45 -13.46 3.15 11.49
C ARG A 45 -12.39 3.97 10.78
N ALA A 46 -12.38 5.29 10.95
CA ALA A 46 -11.39 6.17 10.30
C ALA A 46 -9.96 5.80 10.73
N GLN A 47 -9.73 5.55 12.02
CA GLN A 47 -8.43 5.13 12.53
C GLN A 47 -7.99 3.77 11.99
N THR A 48 -8.92 2.82 11.86
CA THR A 48 -8.65 1.49 11.29
C THR A 48 -8.30 1.57 9.81
N GLU A 49 -9.02 2.38 9.03
CA GLU A 49 -8.74 2.58 7.60
C GLU A 49 -7.35 3.22 7.39
N LEU A 50 -6.98 4.23 8.19
CA LEU A 50 -5.64 4.83 8.15
C LEU A 50 -4.55 3.82 8.51
N ARG A 51 -4.70 3.08 9.62
CA ARG A 51 -3.72 2.08 10.05
C ARG A 51 -3.51 1.02 8.97
N PHE A 52 -4.60 0.49 8.42
CA PHE A 52 -4.54 -0.48 7.33
C PHE A 52 -3.78 0.07 6.11
N ALA A 53 -4.05 1.31 5.71
CA ALA A 53 -3.35 1.94 4.60
C ALA A 53 -1.84 2.06 4.87
N VAL A 54 -1.43 2.58 6.04
CA VAL A 54 -0.01 2.71 6.41
C VAL A 54 0.68 1.35 6.44
N GLU A 55 0.08 0.35 7.07
CA GLU A 55 0.64 -1.00 7.17
C GLU A 55 0.79 -1.65 5.79
N LYS A 56 -0.22 -1.52 4.94
CA LYS A 56 -0.20 -2.07 3.58
C LYS A 56 0.86 -1.40 2.71
N ILE A 57 0.91 -0.07 2.70
CA ILE A 57 1.94 0.69 1.96
C ILE A 57 3.32 0.30 2.46
N THR A 58 3.53 0.33 3.78
CA THR A 58 4.82 -0.01 4.40
C THR A 58 5.28 -1.41 4.04
N ARG A 59 4.39 -2.41 4.12
CA ARG A 59 4.73 -3.79 3.80
C ARG A 59 5.16 -3.95 2.36
N GLU A 60 4.46 -3.33 1.41
CA GLU A 60 4.82 -3.44 -0.01
C GLU A 60 6.08 -2.63 -0.36
N VAL A 61 6.25 -1.44 0.23
CA VAL A 61 7.44 -0.59 0.04
C VAL A 61 8.70 -1.25 0.58
N ARG A 62 8.63 -2.04 1.66
CA ARG A 62 9.76 -2.84 2.16
C ARG A 62 10.27 -3.86 1.14
N HIS A 63 9.42 -4.26 0.19
CA HIS A 63 9.79 -5.14 -0.92
C HIS A 63 10.07 -4.38 -2.23
N ALA A 64 10.23 -3.06 -2.18
CA ALA A 64 10.65 -2.29 -3.34
C ALA A 64 12.09 -2.63 -3.76
N ALA A 65 12.34 -2.61 -5.07
CA ALA A 65 13.66 -2.80 -5.62
C ALA A 65 14.58 -1.63 -5.25
N PRO A 66 15.90 -1.86 -5.12
CA PRO A 66 16.85 -0.81 -4.76
C PRO A 66 16.76 0.39 -5.71
N ASN A 67 16.74 1.61 -5.15
CA ASN A 67 16.62 2.87 -5.89
C ASN A 67 15.37 2.99 -6.79
N SER A 68 14.37 2.11 -6.63
CA SER A 68 13.18 2.07 -7.50
C SER A 68 12.03 2.96 -7.04
N VAL A 69 12.10 3.49 -5.81
CA VAL A 69 11.02 4.29 -5.23
C VAL A 69 11.13 5.74 -5.69
N PHE A 70 10.01 6.32 -6.12
CA PHE A 70 9.91 7.70 -6.55
C PHE A 70 8.51 8.25 -6.29
N LEU A 71 8.42 9.57 -6.26
CA LEU A 71 7.15 10.30 -6.20
C LEU A 71 6.79 10.74 -7.62
N ASP A 72 5.53 10.53 -7.98
CA ASP A 72 4.96 10.85 -9.29
C ASP A 72 3.73 11.72 -9.10
N SER A 73 3.47 12.62 -10.04
CA SER A 73 2.23 13.41 -10.08
C SER A 73 1.12 12.60 -10.73
N ASN A 74 -0.08 12.63 -10.17
CA ASN A 74 -1.24 12.01 -10.81
C ASN A 74 -1.62 12.78 -12.10
N THR A 75 -2.09 12.06 -13.12
CA THR A 75 -2.60 12.63 -14.40
C THR A 75 -3.89 13.45 -14.26
N ALA A 76 -4.44 13.52 -13.04
CA ALA A 76 -5.74 14.10 -12.71
C ALA A 76 -5.79 15.64 -12.56
N GLY A 77 -4.68 16.36 -12.75
CA GLY A 77 -4.68 17.83 -12.69
C GLY A 77 -4.80 18.44 -11.28
N GLU A 78 -4.84 17.63 -10.23
CA GLU A 78 -4.68 18.05 -8.84
C GLU A 78 -3.22 17.82 -8.39
N ALA A 79 -2.72 18.65 -7.47
CA ALA A 79 -1.40 18.53 -6.85
C ALA A 79 -1.34 17.32 -5.89
N ASN A 80 -1.52 16.12 -6.44
CA ASN A 80 -1.57 14.86 -5.72
C ASN A 80 -0.30 14.03 -5.96
N THR A 81 0.32 13.62 -4.87
CA THR A 81 1.56 12.83 -4.83
C THR A 81 1.22 11.34 -4.85
N CYS A 82 1.64 10.63 -5.89
CA CYS A 82 1.64 9.18 -5.94
C CYS A 82 3.00 8.63 -5.49
N LEU A 83 3.01 7.75 -4.49
CA LEU A 83 4.19 6.95 -4.17
C LEU A 83 4.26 5.76 -5.12
N SER A 84 5.31 5.70 -5.93
CA SER A 84 5.51 4.66 -6.94
C SER A 84 6.80 3.89 -6.71
N PHE A 85 6.79 2.59 -6.95
CA PHE A 85 7.98 1.75 -6.84
C PHE A 85 7.82 0.44 -7.64
N TYR A 86 8.92 -0.29 -7.82
CA TYR A 86 8.92 -1.59 -8.49
C TYR A 86 9.16 -2.69 -7.46
N PRO A 87 8.21 -3.64 -7.25
CA PRO A 87 8.36 -4.68 -6.25
C PRO A 87 9.33 -5.79 -6.73
N VAL A 88 10.24 -6.19 -5.85
CA VAL A 88 11.11 -7.36 -6.04
C VAL A 88 10.29 -8.61 -5.78
N THR A 89 10.37 -9.55 -6.71
CA THR A 89 9.84 -10.91 -6.53
C THR A 89 10.90 -11.83 -5.97
N GLN A 90 12.12 -11.74 -6.52
CA GLN A 90 13.25 -12.54 -6.10
C GLN A 90 14.55 -11.76 -6.21
N SER A 91 15.46 -11.99 -5.27
CA SER A 91 16.80 -11.42 -5.24
C SER A 91 17.83 -12.53 -5.21
N GLY A 92 18.95 -12.33 -5.91
CA GLY A 92 20.00 -13.33 -6.00
C GLY A 92 21.34 -12.73 -6.37
N PHE A 93 22.31 -13.61 -6.55
CA PHE A 93 23.66 -13.26 -6.99
C PHE A 93 23.92 -13.79 -8.39
N TYR A 94 24.92 -13.25 -9.07
CA TYR A 94 25.49 -13.84 -10.28
C TYR A 94 26.97 -14.12 -10.10
N LEU A 95 27.47 -15.23 -10.64
CA LEU A 95 28.90 -15.58 -10.55
C LEU A 95 29.71 -14.98 -11.69
N ARG A 96 29.11 -14.96 -12.87
CA ARG A 96 29.73 -14.45 -14.09
C ARG A 96 29.12 -13.10 -14.41
N LEU A 97 29.98 -12.15 -14.78
CA LEU A 97 29.52 -10.84 -15.22
C LEU A 97 28.48 -11.03 -16.33
N PRO A 98 27.34 -10.31 -16.28
CA PRO A 98 26.38 -10.29 -17.37
C PRO A 98 27.09 -9.97 -18.68
N GLN A 99 26.94 -10.84 -19.68
CA GLN A 99 27.51 -10.64 -21.01
C GLN A 99 26.42 -10.83 -22.06
N GLY A 100 26.27 -9.84 -22.93
CA GLY A 100 25.18 -9.82 -23.90
C GLY A 100 23.83 -9.85 -23.16
N ARG A 101 23.00 -10.86 -23.43
CA ARG A 101 21.62 -10.94 -22.93
C ARG A 101 21.39 -11.98 -21.85
N SER A 102 22.43 -12.70 -21.42
CA SER A 102 22.29 -13.77 -20.44
C SER A 102 22.98 -13.41 -19.12
N VAL A 103 22.33 -13.76 -18.02
CA VAL A 103 22.93 -13.77 -16.69
C VAL A 103 22.65 -15.10 -16.00
N ASP A 104 23.65 -15.56 -15.26
CA ASP A 104 23.57 -16.73 -14.40
C ASP A 104 23.09 -16.28 -13.01
N PHE A 105 21.87 -16.61 -12.66
CA PHE A 105 21.17 -16.12 -11.47
C PHE A 105 21.07 -17.21 -10.41
N ILE A 106 21.62 -16.91 -9.24
CA ILE A 106 21.69 -17.83 -8.09
C ILE A 106 20.76 -17.35 -7.01
N LEU A 107 19.85 -18.23 -6.63
CA LEU A 107 18.93 -18.04 -5.52
C LEU A 107 19.40 -18.82 -4.30
N SER A 108 19.05 -18.32 -3.12
CA SER A 108 19.11 -19.12 -1.90
C SER A 108 17.88 -20.03 -1.86
N GLY A 109 18.02 -21.28 -2.28
CA GLY A 109 16.92 -22.24 -2.35
C GLY A 109 17.36 -23.61 -2.85
N SER A 110 16.41 -24.54 -2.89
CA SER A 110 16.59 -25.90 -3.44
C SER A 110 16.39 -25.94 -4.95
N ASP A 111 16.91 -26.98 -5.61
CA ASP A 111 16.71 -27.19 -7.05
C ASP A 111 15.23 -27.26 -7.46
N GLN A 112 14.37 -27.76 -6.57
CA GLN A 112 12.92 -27.81 -6.81
C GLN A 112 12.32 -26.41 -6.86
N GLU A 113 12.75 -25.51 -5.97
CA GLU A 113 12.31 -24.11 -5.95
C GLU A 113 12.80 -23.36 -7.18
N SER A 114 14.06 -23.57 -7.59
CA SER A 114 14.60 -22.99 -8.83
C SER A 114 13.80 -23.43 -10.07
N LYS A 115 13.46 -24.72 -10.17
CA LYS A 115 12.65 -25.26 -11.28
C LYS A 115 11.21 -24.72 -11.27
N ALA A 116 10.61 -24.59 -10.09
CA ALA A 116 9.28 -24.01 -9.94
C ALA A 116 9.26 -22.54 -10.40
N LEU A 117 10.26 -21.75 -9.98
CA LEU A 117 10.38 -20.35 -10.39
C LEU A 117 10.61 -20.21 -11.90
N VAL A 118 11.49 -21.02 -12.50
CA VAL A 118 11.71 -21.03 -13.96
C VAL A 118 10.41 -21.30 -14.71
N THR A 119 9.59 -22.22 -14.20
CA THR A 119 8.28 -22.53 -14.77
C THR A 119 7.34 -21.34 -14.68
N ASP A 120 7.32 -20.63 -13.54
CA ASP A 120 6.49 -19.44 -13.34
C ASP A 120 6.90 -18.27 -14.24
N ILE A 121 8.21 -17.99 -14.31
CA ILE A 121 8.78 -16.94 -15.18
C ILE A 121 8.40 -17.19 -16.63
N ASN A 122 8.61 -18.41 -17.14
CA ASN A 122 8.31 -18.74 -18.53
C ASN A 122 6.81 -18.66 -18.86
N LYS A 123 5.91 -18.82 -17.87
CA LYS A 123 4.47 -18.63 -18.04
C LYS A 123 4.06 -17.16 -18.08
N GLN A 124 4.84 -16.26 -17.47
CA GLN A 124 4.50 -14.84 -17.30
C GLN A 124 5.64 -13.91 -17.76
N LEU A 125 6.33 -14.24 -18.86
CA LEU A 125 7.48 -13.47 -19.37
C LEU A 125 7.18 -11.98 -19.60
N SER A 126 5.93 -11.62 -19.88
CA SER A 126 5.52 -10.22 -20.02
C SER A 126 5.65 -9.40 -18.73
N ASN A 127 5.68 -10.07 -17.57
CA ASN A 127 5.57 -9.44 -16.25
C ASN A 127 6.88 -9.49 -15.47
N TYR A 128 7.93 -10.11 -16.00
CA TYR A 128 9.22 -10.27 -15.34
C TYR A 128 10.30 -9.39 -15.98
N PHE A 129 10.99 -8.65 -15.13
CA PHE A 129 12.11 -7.80 -15.50
C PHE A 129 13.29 -8.06 -14.57
N LEU A 130 14.49 -7.75 -15.06
CA LEU A 130 15.75 -7.97 -14.38
C LEU A 130 16.48 -6.63 -14.16
N ALA A 131 16.73 -6.30 -12.90
CA ALA A 131 17.52 -5.16 -12.48
C ALA A 131 18.89 -5.60 -11.97
N ILE A 132 19.95 -5.00 -12.53
CA ILE A 132 21.34 -5.21 -12.11
C ILE A 132 22.00 -3.84 -12.00
N GLY A 133 22.48 -3.47 -10.81
CA GLY A 133 23.20 -2.21 -10.60
C GLY A 133 22.40 -0.94 -10.93
N PHE A 134 21.06 -0.98 -10.85
CA PHE A 134 20.23 0.20 -11.13
C PHE A 134 20.36 1.24 -10.01
N GLY A 135 20.86 2.43 -10.36
CA GLY A 135 21.10 3.56 -9.46
C GLY A 135 19.92 4.53 -9.37
N SER A 136 18.94 4.46 -10.26
CA SER A 136 17.76 5.34 -10.25
C SER A 136 16.48 4.65 -10.71
N SER A 137 15.34 5.20 -10.28
CA SER A 137 14.00 4.69 -10.65
C SER A 137 13.73 4.74 -12.15
N SER A 138 14.34 5.69 -12.88
CA SER A 138 14.20 5.81 -14.33
C SER A 138 14.70 4.59 -15.11
N GLN A 139 15.68 3.85 -14.57
CA GLN A 139 16.21 2.64 -15.21
C GLN A 139 15.20 1.48 -15.16
N TYR A 140 14.24 1.51 -14.25
CA TYR A 140 13.21 0.48 -14.13
C TYR A 140 12.11 0.60 -15.19
N ILE A 141 11.85 1.82 -15.69
CA ILE A 141 10.78 2.13 -16.67
C ILE A 141 10.99 1.33 -17.97
N ASN A 142 12.23 1.30 -18.46
CA ASN A 142 12.62 0.54 -19.65
C ASN A 142 13.57 -0.61 -19.29
N GLY A 143 13.43 -1.18 -18.09
CA GLY A 143 14.41 -2.15 -17.60
C GLY A 143 14.38 -3.46 -18.38
N ASN A 144 15.32 -4.35 -18.03
CA ASN A 144 15.62 -5.51 -18.88
C ASN A 144 14.52 -6.57 -18.78
N LYS A 145 13.61 -6.60 -19.77
CA LYS A 145 12.54 -7.58 -19.83
C LYS A 145 13.11 -9.00 -20.00
N VAL A 146 12.64 -9.94 -19.19
CA VAL A 146 13.04 -11.36 -19.29
C VAL A 146 12.29 -12.02 -20.44
N THR A 147 13.03 -12.68 -21.34
CA THR A 147 12.50 -13.39 -22.51
C THR A 147 12.56 -14.90 -22.39
N LYS A 148 13.42 -15.41 -21.49
CA LYS A 148 13.55 -16.85 -21.22
C LYS A 148 14.17 -17.06 -19.83
N ALA A 149 13.74 -18.11 -19.14
CA ALA A 149 14.43 -18.66 -17.99
C ALA A 149 14.72 -20.15 -18.20
N ALA A 150 15.90 -20.62 -17.78
CA ALA A 150 16.26 -22.03 -17.82
C ALA A 150 16.94 -22.44 -16.51
N ALA A 151 16.59 -23.61 -15.97
CA ALA A 151 17.29 -24.18 -14.82
C ALA A 151 18.53 -24.95 -15.30
N ASP A 152 19.67 -24.71 -14.68
CA ASP A 152 20.89 -25.49 -14.84
C ASP A 152 20.87 -26.73 -13.92
N PRO A 153 21.44 -27.88 -14.33
CA PRO A 153 21.76 -29.01 -13.46
C PRO A 153 22.36 -28.67 -12.08
N ALA A 154 23.09 -27.56 -11.93
CA ALA A 154 23.65 -27.10 -10.65
C ALA A 154 22.67 -26.32 -9.76
N GLY A 155 21.41 -26.18 -10.15
CA GLY A 155 20.38 -25.46 -9.39
C GLY A 155 20.33 -23.95 -9.65
N HIS A 156 21.20 -23.44 -10.54
CA HIS A 156 21.21 -22.06 -10.99
C HIS A 156 20.14 -21.79 -12.06
N ILE A 157 19.81 -20.53 -12.26
CA ILE A 157 18.83 -20.10 -13.27
C ILE A 157 19.53 -19.21 -14.29
N GLU A 158 19.59 -19.64 -15.54
CA GLU A 158 19.97 -18.77 -16.64
C GLU A 158 18.77 -17.91 -17.04
N LEU A 159 18.89 -16.59 -16.89
CA LEU A 159 17.92 -15.62 -17.35
C LEU A 159 18.42 -14.96 -18.64
N THR A 160 17.58 -14.96 -19.66
CA THR A 160 17.82 -14.22 -20.90
C THR A 160 16.92 -12.98 -20.95
N THR A 161 17.48 -11.84 -21.29
CA THR A 161 16.77 -10.56 -21.44
C THR A 161 16.54 -10.20 -22.90
N GLN A 162 15.65 -9.23 -23.14
CA GLN A 162 15.38 -8.71 -24.47
C GLN A 162 16.58 -7.92 -25.02
N ASP A 163 17.14 -7.06 -24.19
CA ASP A 163 18.27 -6.19 -24.52
C ASP A 163 19.54 -6.61 -23.78
N ASP A 164 20.68 -6.08 -24.23
CA ASP A 164 21.99 -6.41 -23.68
C ASP A 164 22.17 -5.78 -22.29
N LEU A 165 22.65 -6.58 -21.34
CA LEU A 165 22.99 -6.19 -19.99
C LEU A 165 24.32 -5.43 -20.00
N THR A 166 24.22 -4.10 -19.93
CA THR A 166 25.38 -3.18 -20.02
C THR A 166 25.89 -2.69 -18.68
N VAL A 167 25.14 -2.95 -17.60
CA VAL A 167 25.44 -2.51 -16.24
C VAL A 167 25.67 -3.72 -15.33
N THR A 168 26.53 -3.52 -14.33
CA THR A 168 26.90 -4.56 -13.36
C THR A 168 26.71 -4.04 -11.94
N SER A 169 26.46 -4.96 -11.02
CA SER A 169 26.40 -4.72 -9.58
C SER A 169 27.80 -4.92 -8.97
N PRO A 170 28.34 -3.95 -8.20
CA PRO A 170 29.59 -4.15 -7.48
C PRO A 170 29.56 -5.33 -6.51
N ALA A 171 28.38 -5.66 -5.97
CA ALA A 171 28.17 -6.79 -5.07
C ALA A 171 27.69 -8.07 -5.78
N ASN A 172 27.74 -8.10 -7.12
CA ASN A 172 27.25 -9.18 -7.96
C ASN A 172 25.79 -9.58 -7.70
N ARG A 173 24.92 -8.60 -7.41
CA ARG A 173 23.50 -8.80 -7.13
C ARG A 173 22.63 -8.56 -8.35
N ALA A 174 21.55 -9.31 -8.43
CA ALA A 174 20.49 -9.14 -9.39
C ALA A 174 19.12 -9.25 -8.71
N TYR A 175 18.14 -8.53 -9.24
CA TYR A 175 16.79 -8.49 -8.71
C TYR A 175 15.79 -8.74 -9.83
N LEU A 176 14.97 -9.77 -9.68
CA LEU A 176 13.78 -10.00 -10.48
C LEU A 176 12.65 -9.17 -9.92
N TYR A 177 12.06 -8.30 -10.74
CA TYR A 177 11.01 -7.40 -10.34
C TYR A 177 9.81 -7.45 -11.31
N ARG A 178 8.67 -6.95 -10.84
CA ARG A 178 7.40 -6.91 -11.59
C ARG A 178 7.01 -5.48 -11.93
N GLU A 179 5.86 -5.33 -12.57
CA GLU A 179 5.21 -4.07 -12.91
C GLU A 179 5.20 -3.07 -11.75
N GLN A 180 5.24 -1.77 -12.08
CA GLN A 180 5.17 -0.69 -11.10
C GLN A 180 3.93 -0.83 -10.20
N VAL A 181 4.11 -0.61 -8.90
CA VAL A 181 3.01 -0.42 -7.94
C VAL A 181 2.97 1.05 -7.56
N SER A 182 1.78 1.62 -7.51
CA SER A 182 1.58 3.03 -7.13
C SER A 182 0.48 3.18 -6.10
N TYR A 183 0.73 3.96 -5.06
CA TYR A 183 -0.29 4.44 -4.12
C TYR A 183 -0.53 5.92 -4.37
N CYS A 184 -1.74 6.26 -4.79
CA CYS A 184 -2.11 7.62 -5.15
C CYS A 184 -3.19 8.16 -4.24
N TYR A 185 -2.96 9.36 -3.74
CA TYR A 185 -3.97 10.17 -3.09
C TYR A 185 -4.84 10.87 -4.14
N PHE A 186 -6.16 10.80 -4.00
CA PHE A 186 -7.11 11.53 -4.86
C PHE A 186 -8.45 11.66 -4.15
N GLN A 187 -9.01 12.88 -4.07
CA GLN A 187 -10.32 13.14 -3.47
C GLN A 187 -10.51 12.48 -2.08
N ASN A 188 -9.59 12.76 -1.16
CA ASN A 188 -9.58 12.25 0.22
C ASN A 188 -9.56 10.70 0.35
N LYS A 189 -9.01 10.03 -0.65
CA LYS A 189 -8.94 8.57 -0.75
C LYS A 189 -7.57 8.14 -1.24
N ILE A 190 -7.14 6.96 -0.81
CA ILE A 190 -5.91 6.33 -1.28
C ILE A 190 -6.27 5.16 -2.17
N TYR A 191 -5.70 5.15 -3.37
CA TYR A 191 -5.88 4.10 -4.36
C TYR A 191 -4.56 3.38 -4.64
N ARG A 192 -4.62 2.08 -4.90
CA ARG A 192 -3.47 1.27 -5.31
C ARG A 192 -3.62 0.84 -6.76
N PHE A 193 -2.59 1.09 -7.56
CA PHE A 193 -2.52 0.67 -8.96
C PHE A 193 -1.33 -0.25 -9.22
N THR A 194 -1.50 -1.12 -10.21
CA THR A 194 -0.42 -1.90 -10.83
C THR A 194 -0.26 -1.49 -12.29
N GLY A 195 0.98 -1.35 -12.72
CA GLY A 195 1.37 -0.82 -14.02
C GLY A 195 1.50 0.70 -14.05
N ASP A 196 2.12 1.19 -15.13
CA ASP A 196 2.61 2.58 -15.20
C ASP A 196 1.48 3.57 -15.52
N LYS A 197 0.35 3.07 -16.06
CA LYS A 197 -0.81 3.88 -16.43
C LYS A 197 -1.79 4.01 -15.26
N LYS A 198 -1.97 5.25 -14.81
CA LYS A 198 -2.91 5.66 -13.75
C LYS A 198 -4.04 6.54 -14.31
N PRO A 199 -4.87 6.04 -15.26
CA PRO A 199 -5.94 6.84 -15.84
C PRO A 199 -7.00 7.16 -14.78
N LEU A 200 -7.60 8.34 -14.89
CA LEU A 200 -8.74 8.78 -14.06
C LEU A 200 -9.86 7.74 -13.95
N ALA A 201 -10.10 6.97 -15.01
CA ALA A 201 -11.11 5.92 -15.04
C ALA A 201 -10.85 4.76 -14.07
N LYS A 202 -9.63 4.60 -13.52
CA LYS A 202 -9.31 3.53 -12.56
C LYS A 202 -9.50 3.94 -11.09
N TYR A 203 -9.88 5.19 -10.79
CA TYR A 203 -10.20 5.65 -9.43
C TYR A 203 -11.58 5.15 -9.00
N MET A 204 -11.68 3.84 -8.82
CA MET A 204 -12.91 3.10 -8.58
C MET A 204 -12.78 2.25 -7.29
N PRO A 205 -13.89 1.78 -6.71
CA PRO A 205 -13.88 1.07 -5.42
C PRO A 205 -12.96 -0.16 -5.38
N GLU A 206 -12.70 -0.85 -6.49
CA GLU A 206 -11.82 -2.02 -6.51
C GLU A 206 -10.35 -1.71 -6.23
N ASN A 207 -9.92 -0.48 -6.49
CA ASN A 207 -8.55 -0.02 -6.24
C ASN A 207 -8.43 0.78 -4.93
N LEU A 208 -9.54 1.00 -4.22
CA LEU A 208 -9.58 1.77 -2.99
C LEU A 208 -8.90 1.02 -1.84
N ILE A 209 -8.00 1.71 -1.14
CA ILE A 209 -7.30 1.20 0.04
C ILE A 209 -7.87 1.79 1.32
N ALA A 210 -8.11 3.11 1.33
CA ALA A 210 -8.69 3.82 2.46
C ALA A 210 -9.47 5.04 1.96
N GLY A 211 -10.58 5.36 2.65
CA GLY A 211 -11.31 6.61 2.47
C GLY A 211 -11.19 7.52 3.69
N GLY A 212 -11.69 8.76 3.55
CA GLY A 212 -11.68 9.73 4.64
C GLY A 212 -10.28 10.20 5.03
N VAL A 213 -9.30 10.05 4.14
CA VAL A 213 -7.94 10.54 4.36
C VAL A 213 -7.93 12.01 4.01
N SER A 214 -7.70 12.90 4.97
CA SER A 214 -7.67 14.35 4.74
C SER A 214 -6.34 14.82 4.14
N ASN A 215 -5.24 14.10 4.40
CA ASN A 215 -3.93 14.40 3.84
C ASN A 215 -3.07 13.14 3.71
N MET A 216 -2.23 13.11 2.67
CA MET A 216 -1.18 12.11 2.46
C MET A 216 0.11 12.84 2.10
N ASP A 217 1.01 12.96 3.07
CA ASP A 217 2.34 13.52 2.87
C ASP A 217 3.38 12.40 2.83
N ILE A 218 4.22 12.44 1.82
CA ILE A 218 5.28 11.45 1.63
C ILE A 218 6.55 12.18 1.27
N SER A 219 7.60 11.93 2.06
CA SER A 219 8.94 12.37 1.73
C SER A 219 9.86 11.16 1.58
N ALA A 220 10.53 11.09 0.43
CA ALA A 220 11.58 10.13 0.18
C ALA A 220 12.93 10.82 0.37
N GLN A 221 13.70 10.37 1.34
CA GLN A 221 15.07 10.78 1.52
C GLN A 221 15.97 9.88 0.67
N ALA A 222 16.67 10.49 -0.27
CA ALA A 222 17.57 9.79 -1.17
C ALA A 222 18.61 8.96 -0.38
N PRO A 223 18.95 7.75 -0.86
CA PRO A 223 20.00 6.94 -0.26
C PRO A 223 21.34 7.66 -0.34
N GLY A 224 22.16 7.50 0.70
CA GLY A 224 23.57 7.88 0.69
C GLY A 224 24.44 6.66 0.44
N LEU A 225 25.74 6.87 0.16
CA LEU A 225 26.71 5.79 -0.06
C LEU A 225 26.80 4.79 1.11
N SER A 226 26.45 5.21 2.33
CA SER A 226 26.49 4.41 3.56
C SER A 226 25.13 4.27 4.26
N ARG A 227 24.04 4.80 3.67
CA ARG A 227 22.72 4.81 4.30
C ARG A 227 21.64 4.43 3.30
N ASN A 228 20.83 3.44 3.68
CA ASN A 228 19.58 3.12 3.01
C ASN A 228 18.69 4.38 2.88
N GLY A 229 18.00 4.50 1.75
CA GLY A 229 16.92 5.45 1.57
C GLY A 229 15.83 5.23 2.61
N MET A 230 15.25 6.33 3.08
CA MET A 230 14.16 6.32 4.06
C MET A 230 12.96 7.00 3.44
N ILE A 231 11.79 6.42 3.65
CA ILE A 231 10.53 6.99 3.21
C ILE A 231 9.72 7.28 4.45
N HIS A 232 9.40 8.54 4.64
CA HIS A 232 8.46 8.98 5.66
C HIS A 232 7.07 9.07 5.03
N ILE A 233 6.09 8.43 5.65
CA ILE A 233 4.70 8.41 5.23
C ILE A 233 3.90 9.00 6.39
N SER A 234 3.17 10.08 6.12
CA SER A 234 2.24 10.71 7.05
C SER A 234 0.84 10.70 6.45
N LEU A 235 -0.10 10.02 7.10
CA LEU A 235 -1.51 10.02 6.71
C LEU A 235 -2.34 10.68 7.81
N SER A 236 -3.26 11.56 7.42
CA SER A 236 -4.19 12.20 8.35
C SER A 236 -5.64 11.93 7.96
N ALA A 237 -6.53 11.88 8.94
CA ALA A 237 -7.98 11.95 8.76
C ALA A 237 -8.56 13.02 9.68
N ASP A 238 -9.63 13.66 9.23
CA ASP A 238 -10.43 14.60 10.00
C ASP A 238 -11.82 13.99 10.20
N VAL A 239 -12.19 13.77 11.45
CA VAL A 239 -13.51 13.28 11.85
C VAL A 239 -14.13 14.34 12.76
N ASP A 240 -15.10 15.07 12.23
CA ASP A 240 -15.85 16.10 12.96
C ASP A 240 -14.98 17.19 13.62
N GLY A 241 -13.87 17.57 12.97
CA GLY A 241 -12.91 18.56 13.46
C GLY A 241 -11.79 17.98 14.33
N GLU A 242 -11.83 16.68 14.62
CA GLU A 242 -10.72 15.96 15.25
C GLU A 242 -9.76 15.40 14.18
N VAL A 243 -8.56 15.96 14.12
CA VAL A 243 -7.51 15.48 13.21
C VAL A 243 -6.68 14.40 13.89
N THR A 244 -6.65 13.19 13.32
CA THR A 244 -5.73 12.11 13.71
C THR A 244 -4.68 11.94 12.62
N SER A 245 -3.40 11.88 12.99
CA SER A 245 -2.29 11.59 12.08
C SER A 245 -1.57 10.28 12.44
N TYR A 246 -1.08 9.59 11.41
CA TYR A 246 -0.24 8.40 11.51
C TYR A 246 1.04 8.62 10.72
N ASP A 247 2.16 8.63 11.45
CA ASP A 247 3.49 8.81 10.90
C ASP A 247 4.29 7.51 10.96
N HIS A 248 4.84 7.09 9.82
CA HIS A 248 5.66 5.90 9.74
C HIS A 248 6.87 6.12 8.85
N THR A 249 8.04 5.66 9.32
CA THR A 249 9.27 5.69 8.54
C THR A 249 9.66 4.27 8.14
N VAL A 250 9.91 4.09 6.85
CA VAL A 250 10.30 2.80 6.27
C VAL A 250 11.69 2.94 5.67
N GLN A 251 12.58 2.02 6.05
CA GLN A 251 13.87 1.88 5.38
C GLN A 251 13.70 1.04 4.12
N VAL A 252 14.22 1.55 3.01
CA VAL A 252 14.28 0.83 1.73
C VAL A 252 15.72 0.44 1.46
N LEU A 253 15.94 -0.85 1.22
CA LEU A 253 17.26 -1.39 0.94
C LEU A 253 17.81 -0.75 -0.35
N ASN A 254 18.96 -0.10 -0.23
CA ASN A 254 19.67 0.48 -1.37
C ASN A 254 21.05 -0.15 -1.46
N VAL A 255 21.06 -1.37 -1.99
CA VAL A 255 22.27 -2.18 -2.16
C VAL A 255 22.42 -2.47 -3.64
N LEU A 256 23.36 -1.75 -4.25
CA LEU A 256 23.76 -1.88 -5.64
C LEU A 256 24.52 -3.17 -5.91
#